data_AF-A0A4Q5ACF4-F1
#
_entry.id   AF-A0A4Q5ACF4-F1
#
_cell.length_a   1.000
_cell.length_b   1.000
_cell.length_c   1.000
_cell.angle_alpha   90.00
_cell.angle_beta   90.00
_cell.angle_gamma   90.00
#
_symmetry.space_group_name_H-M   'P 1'
#
loop_
_entity.id
_entity.type
_entity.pdbx_description
1 polymer ?
#
loop_
_entity_poly.entity_id
_entity_poly.type
_entity_poly.pdbx_seq_one_letter_code
_entity_poly.pdbx_strand_id
1 'polypeptide(L)'
;MNIISSSIVAIAQPGIPDSNQYLLYYDAGWDCWFFPNRRSTPDVSDDERDLLNYLNAEFKIPVQDCALDIHGTEESTKYSTEHDEERHYLYRIYAGDVQSLPELWSLDGEFTVGGHRCKWMTISEMLADSRIKEVNYDVVTAVRDNL
;
A
#
# COMPACT_ATOMS: atom_id res chain seq x y z
N MET A 1 8.68 7.30 23.39
CA MET A 1 7.56 7.02 22.50
C MET A 1 8.06 6.04 21.45
N ASN A 2 7.47 4.86 21.34
CA ASN A 2 7.88 3.88 20.32
C ASN A 2 7.19 4.27 19.01
N ILE A 3 7.98 4.67 18.01
CA ILE A 3 7.47 4.99 16.68
C ILE A 3 7.47 3.71 15.85
N ILE A 4 6.34 3.42 15.21
CA ILE A 4 6.21 2.32 14.26
C ILE A 4 6.36 2.90 12.87
N SER A 5 7.51 2.65 12.24
CA SER A 5 7.74 3.04 10.85
C SER A 5 7.13 2.01 9.89
N SER A 6 6.31 2.48 8.96
CA SER A 6 5.67 1.63 7.95
C SER A 6 5.78 2.26 6.58
N SER A 7 6.23 1.50 5.60
CA SER A 7 6.30 1.92 4.21
C SER A 7 5.02 1.49 3.51
N ILE A 8 4.39 2.44 2.83
CA ILE A 8 3.14 2.30 2.08
C ILE A 8 3.49 2.41 0.60
N VAL A 9 3.07 1.44 -0.21
CA VAL A 9 3.36 1.44 -1.65
C VAL A 9 2.06 1.59 -2.45
N ALA A 10 1.91 2.73 -3.11
CA ALA A 10 0.81 3.00 -4.02
C ALA A 10 1.20 2.59 -5.44
N ILE A 11 0.88 1.35 -5.80
CA ILE A 11 1.17 0.80 -7.13
C ILE A 11 0.05 1.20 -8.08
N ALA A 12 0.37 2.01 -9.08
CA ALA A 12 -0.59 2.42 -10.11
C ALA A 12 -0.96 1.23 -11.02
N GLN A 13 -2.19 1.22 -11.53
CA GLN A 13 -2.64 0.18 -12.44
C GLN A 13 -1.82 0.20 -13.75
N PRO A 14 -1.11 -0.89 -14.11
CA PRO A 14 -0.21 -0.91 -15.26
C PRO A 14 -0.96 -0.78 -16.59
N GLY A 15 -0.36 -0.06 -17.55
CA GLY A 15 -0.83 -0.02 -18.94
C GLY A 15 -2.11 0.77 -19.20
N ILE A 16 -2.69 1.43 -18.19
CA ILE A 16 -3.85 2.32 -18.32
C ILE A 16 -3.46 3.73 -17.87
N PRO A 17 -3.12 4.64 -18.80
CA PRO A 17 -2.85 6.03 -18.48
C PRO A 17 -4.02 6.67 -17.72
N ASP A 18 -3.73 7.48 -16.72
CA ASP A 18 -4.71 8.25 -15.93
C ASP A 18 -5.82 7.40 -15.27
N SER A 19 -5.60 6.10 -15.06
CA SER A 19 -6.55 5.25 -14.33
C SER A 19 -6.87 5.81 -12.95
N ASN A 20 -5.87 6.45 -12.31
CA ASN A 20 -5.90 6.90 -10.92
C ASN A 20 -6.31 5.77 -9.95
N GLN A 21 -6.11 4.52 -10.39
CA GLN A 21 -6.41 3.32 -9.63
C GLN A 21 -5.13 2.71 -9.09
N TYR A 22 -5.21 2.24 -7.86
CA TYR A 22 -4.08 1.66 -7.14
C TYR A 22 -4.41 0.25 -6.67
N LEU A 23 -3.37 -0.57 -6.61
CA LEU A 23 -3.47 -1.92 -6.07
C LEU A 23 -3.77 -1.85 -4.58
N LEU A 24 -4.82 -2.57 -4.16
CA LEU A 24 -5.07 -2.88 -2.76
C LEU A 24 -5.12 -4.39 -2.55
N TYR A 25 -4.77 -4.84 -1.35
CA TYR A 25 -4.99 -6.20 -0.87
C TYR A 25 -5.98 -6.22 0.29
N TYR A 26 -6.75 -7.29 0.39
CA TYR A 26 -7.71 -7.49 1.47
C TYR A 26 -7.04 -8.19 2.67
N ASP A 27 -7.10 -7.55 3.82
CA ASP A 27 -6.73 -8.13 5.10
C ASP A 27 -7.97 -8.68 5.81
N ALA A 28 -8.00 -9.99 6.05
CA ALA A 28 -9.14 -10.65 6.68
C ALA A 28 -9.25 -10.40 8.19
N GLY A 29 -8.15 -10.06 8.87
CA GLY A 29 -8.17 -9.72 10.29
C GLY A 29 -8.81 -8.37 10.54
N TRP A 30 -8.55 -7.41 9.64
CA TRP A 30 -9.12 -6.07 9.68
C TRP A 30 -10.42 -5.93 8.87
N ASP A 31 -10.81 -6.93 8.08
CA ASP A 31 -11.94 -6.85 7.14
C ASP A 31 -11.84 -5.58 6.27
N CYS A 32 -10.65 -5.31 5.71
CA CYS A 32 -10.36 -4.03 5.06
C CYS A 32 -9.38 -4.19 3.91
N TRP A 33 -9.47 -3.28 2.94
CA TRP A 33 -8.53 -3.16 1.82
C TRP A 33 -7.41 -2.18 2.18
N PHE A 34 -6.16 -2.59 2.00
CA PHE A 34 -4.97 -1.79 2.27
C PHE A 34 -4.08 -1.70 1.04
N PHE A 35 -3.34 -0.60 0.93
CA PHE A 35 -2.17 -0.57 0.05
C PHE A 35 -1.16 -1.63 0.51
N PRO A 36 -0.40 -2.26 -0.41
CA PRO A 36 0.78 -3.01 -0.04
C PRO A 36 1.63 -2.20 0.94
N ASN A 37 1.92 -2.80 2.08
CA ASN A 37 2.64 -2.11 3.15
C ASN A 37 3.52 -3.09 3.92
N ARG A 38 4.61 -2.54 4.48
CA ARG A 38 5.56 -3.31 5.27
C ARG A 38 6.25 -2.40 6.28
N ARG A 39 6.67 -2.97 7.41
CA ARG A 39 7.48 -2.23 8.37
C ARG A 39 8.75 -1.72 7.69
N SER A 40 9.04 -0.42 7.86
CA SER A 40 10.20 0.20 7.23
C SER A 40 11.52 -0.29 7.83
N THR A 41 12.57 -0.35 7.02
CA THR A 41 13.95 -0.45 7.51
C THR A 41 14.49 0.91 7.99
N PRO A 42 15.55 0.94 8.82
CA PRO A 42 16.13 2.21 9.25
C PRO A 42 16.65 3.08 8.09
N ASP A 43 17.36 2.48 7.13
CA ASP A 43 17.89 3.14 5.93
C ASP A 43 16.89 3.07 4.77
N VAL A 44 16.77 4.14 3.97
CA VAL A 44 15.81 4.24 2.85
C VAL A 44 16.21 3.36 1.65
N SER A 45 17.51 3.22 1.36
CA SER A 45 17.97 2.41 0.22
C SER A 45 17.75 0.92 0.50
N ASP A 46 17.94 0.51 1.75
CA ASP A 46 17.59 -0.83 2.20
C ASP A 46 16.07 -1.06 2.20
N ASP A 47 15.28 0.00 2.41
CA ASP A 47 13.81 -0.04 2.47
C ASP A 47 13.23 -0.32 1.09
N GLU A 48 13.69 0.43 0.09
CA GLU A 48 13.30 0.24 -1.32
C GLU A 48 13.62 -1.19 -1.78
N ARG A 49 14.81 -1.70 -1.46
CA ARG A 49 15.21 -3.07 -1.78
C ARG A 49 14.34 -4.11 -1.07
N ASP A 50 14.03 -3.92 0.22
CA ASP A 50 13.14 -4.83 0.96
C ASP A 50 11.71 -4.79 0.40
N LEU A 51 11.20 -3.61 0.03
CA LEU A 51 9.89 -3.44 -0.59
C LEU A 51 9.81 -4.14 -1.95
N LEU A 52 10.80 -3.98 -2.83
CA LEU A 52 10.84 -4.68 -4.12
C LEU A 52 10.83 -6.21 -3.92
N ASN A 53 11.61 -6.73 -2.97
CA ASN A 53 11.62 -8.16 -2.65
C ASN A 53 10.27 -8.62 -2.06
N TYR A 54 9.64 -7.82 -1.21
CA TYR A 54 8.31 -8.07 -0.67
C TYR A 54 7.25 -8.12 -1.78
N LEU A 55 7.24 -7.13 -2.68
CA LEU A 55 6.33 -7.08 -3.82
C LEU A 55 6.51 -8.27 -4.76
N ASN A 56 7.75 -8.72 -4.94
CA ASN A 56 8.01 -9.95 -5.69
C ASN A 56 7.48 -11.20 -4.98
N ALA A 57 7.76 -11.35 -3.69
CA ALA A 57 7.37 -12.52 -2.93
C ALA A 57 5.84 -12.63 -2.79
N GLU A 58 5.16 -11.54 -2.45
CA GLU A 58 3.75 -11.51 -2.05
C GLU A 58 2.82 -11.17 -3.21
N PHE A 59 3.25 -10.32 -4.15
CA PHE A 59 2.40 -9.85 -5.26
C PHE A 59 2.88 -10.30 -6.63
N LYS A 60 3.96 -11.11 -6.69
CA LYS A 60 4.52 -11.68 -7.91
C LYS A 60 4.92 -10.64 -8.95
N ILE A 61 5.28 -9.44 -8.51
CA ILE A 61 5.83 -8.38 -9.36
C ILE A 61 7.33 -8.66 -9.54
N PRO A 62 7.85 -8.91 -10.75
CA PRO A 62 9.29 -9.07 -10.95
C PRO A 62 10.03 -7.81 -10.52
N VAL A 63 11.13 -7.98 -9.76
CA VAL A 63 11.89 -6.83 -9.21
C VAL A 63 12.34 -5.87 -10.30
N GLN A 64 12.78 -6.41 -11.45
CA GLN A 64 13.23 -5.61 -12.58
C GLN A 64 12.12 -4.85 -13.32
N ASP A 65 10.85 -5.21 -13.08
CA ASP A 65 9.69 -4.62 -13.75
C ASP A 65 8.98 -3.59 -12.85
N CYS A 66 9.50 -3.32 -11.66
CA CYS A 66 8.94 -2.38 -10.70
C CYS A 66 9.98 -1.30 -10.35
N ALA A 67 9.59 -0.04 -10.49
CA ALA A 67 10.32 1.09 -9.94
C ALA A 67 9.55 1.64 -8.72
N LEU A 68 10.28 2.09 -7.70
CA LEU A 68 9.73 2.73 -6.52
C LEU A 68 10.36 4.11 -6.35
N ASP A 69 9.53 5.12 -6.17
CA ASP A 69 9.96 6.47 -5.83
C ASP A 69 9.38 6.86 -4.48
N ILE A 70 10.20 7.41 -3.58
CA ILE A 70 9.72 7.93 -2.30
C ILE A 70 9.18 9.36 -2.51
N HIS A 71 7.93 9.57 -2.13
CA HIS A 71 7.23 10.85 -2.32
C HIS A 71 7.16 11.69 -1.04
N GLY A 72 7.21 11.06 0.13
CA GLY A 72 7.18 11.79 1.38
C GLY A 72 7.01 10.89 2.60
N THR A 73 6.80 11.56 3.74
CA THR A 73 6.51 10.90 5.00
C THR A 73 5.36 11.58 5.72
N GLU A 74 4.51 10.79 6.39
CA GLU A 74 3.37 11.30 7.16
C GLU A 74 3.36 10.68 8.56
N GLU A 75 3.05 11.47 9.59
CA GLU A 75 2.89 10.98 10.95
C GLU A 75 1.41 10.83 11.31
N SER A 76 1.07 9.74 11.99
CA SER A 76 -0.30 9.49 12.47
C SER A 76 -0.27 8.90 13.87
N THR A 77 -1.20 9.34 14.71
CA THR A 77 -1.37 8.81 16.07
C THR A 77 -2.76 8.22 16.21
N LYS A 78 -2.84 6.96 16.59
CA LYS A 78 -4.10 6.22 16.69
C LYS A 78 -4.14 5.35 17.93
N TYR A 79 -5.33 5.24 18.51
CA TYR A 79 -5.58 4.22 19.52
C TYR A 79 -5.67 2.84 18.87
N SER A 80 -4.85 1.91 19.32
CA SER A 80 -4.90 0.52 18.89
C SER A 80 -5.76 -0.27 19.88
N THR A 81 -6.98 -0.64 19.46
CA THR A 81 -7.89 -1.46 20.28
C THR A 81 -7.34 -2.86 20.54
N GLU A 82 -6.55 -3.40 19.61
CA GLU A 82 -5.89 -4.71 19.75
C GLU A 82 -4.86 -4.73 20.89
N HIS A 83 -4.17 -3.60 21.10
CA HIS A 83 -3.07 -3.49 22.06
C HIS A 83 -3.39 -2.60 23.27
N ASP A 84 -4.59 -2.03 23.31
CA ASP A 84 -5.07 -1.12 24.35
C ASP A 84 -4.10 0.03 24.64
N GLU A 85 -3.47 0.57 23.59
CA GLU A 85 -2.45 1.61 23.68
C GLU A 85 -2.55 2.61 22.52
N GLU A 86 -2.06 3.83 22.75
CA GLU A 86 -1.83 4.79 21.68
C GLU A 86 -0.57 4.41 20.88
N ARG A 87 -0.71 4.37 19.56
CA ARG A 87 0.38 4.06 18.62
C ARG A 87 0.67 5.23 17.72
N HIS A 88 1.95 5.52 17.59
CA HIS A 88 2.47 6.56 16.70
C HIS A 88 3.13 5.91 15.51
N TYR A 89 2.65 6.23 14.33
CA TYR A 89 3.12 5.74 13.05
C TYR A 89 3.88 6.82 12.32
N LEU A 90 5.00 6.42 11.70
CA LEU A 90 5.69 7.21 10.69
C LEU A 90 5.57 6.46 9.36
N TYR A 91 4.73 6.97 8.47
CA TYR A 91 4.54 6.41 7.15
C TYR A 91 5.59 6.94 6.18
N ARG A 92 6.20 6.06 5.39
CA ARG A 92 6.94 6.41 4.17
C ARG A 92 6.07 6.10 2.98
N ILE A 93 5.78 7.08 2.14
CA ILE A 93 4.89 6.92 1.00
C ILE A 93 5.73 6.72 -0.26
N TYR A 94 5.57 5.56 -0.89
CA TYR A 94 6.21 5.22 -2.15
C TYR A 94 5.16 5.17 -3.28
N ALA A 95 5.49 5.79 -4.41
CA ALA A 95 4.82 5.50 -5.68
C ALA A 95 5.47 4.28 -6.31
N GLY A 96 4.66 3.31 -6.75
CA GLY A 96 5.14 2.15 -7.49
C GLY A 96 4.68 2.21 -8.94
N ASP A 97 5.64 2.17 -9.86
CA ASP A 97 5.39 2.01 -11.28
C ASP A 97 5.79 0.61 -11.73
N VAL A 98 4.85 -0.10 -12.35
CA VAL A 98 5.04 -1.47 -12.82
C VAL A 98 4.93 -1.48 -14.33
N GLN A 99 6.05 -1.79 -15.00
CA GLN A 99 6.20 -1.62 -16.45
C GLN A 99 5.29 -2.50 -17.29
N SER A 100 4.95 -3.69 -16.77
CA SER A 100 4.05 -4.63 -17.45
C SER A 100 3.13 -5.31 -16.45
N LEU A 101 1.88 -5.54 -16.85
CA LEU A 101 0.91 -6.22 -16.01
C LEU A 101 1.43 -7.64 -15.69
N PRO A 102 1.65 -7.99 -14.42
CA PRO A 102 2.06 -9.34 -14.05
C PRO A 102 1.01 -10.38 -14.50
N GLU A 103 1.46 -11.56 -14.94
CA GLU A 103 0.61 -12.59 -15.56
C GLU A 103 -0.62 -12.99 -14.72
N LEU A 104 -0.51 -12.93 -13.39
CA LEU A 104 -1.57 -13.33 -12.45
C LEU A 104 -2.52 -12.20 -12.07
N TRP A 105 -2.30 -10.97 -12.55
CA TRP A 105 -3.12 -9.83 -12.21
C TRP A 105 -4.29 -9.68 -13.18
N SER A 106 -5.45 -9.31 -12.65
CA SER A 106 -6.62 -8.93 -13.44
C SER A 106 -6.80 -7.41 -13.37
N LEU A 107 -7.14 -6.79 -14.49
CA LEU A 107 -7.60 -5.40 -14.51
C LEU A 107 -9.09 -5.30 -14.15
N ASP A 108 -9.83 -6.39 -14.36
CA ASP A 108 -11.25 -6.47 -14.09
C ASP A 108 -11.52 -7.12 -12.73
N GLY A 109 -12.25 -6.42 -11.86
CA GLY A 109 -12.76 -6.95 -10.59
C GLY A 109 -11.67 -7.32 -9.58
N GLU A 110 -12.01 -8.29 -8.71
CA GLU A 110 -11.06 -8.85 -7.75
C GLU A 110 -10.25 -9.99 -8.38
N PHE A 111 -9.00 -10.13 -7.96
CA PHE A 111 -8.12 -11.23 -8.34
C PHE A 111 -7.33 -11.75 -7.15
N THR A 112 -6.61 -12.85 -7.31
CA THR A 112 -5.79 -13.44 -6.25
C THR A 112 -4.36 -13.61 -6.71
N VAL A 113 -3.40 -13.07 -5.94
CA VAL A 113 -1.97 -13.19 -6.21
C VAL A 113 -1.21 -13.43 -4.91
N GLY A 114 -0.31 -14.41 -4.90
CA GLY A 114 0.48 -14.76 -3.72
C GLY A 114 -0.32 -15.07 -2.45
N GLY A 115 -1.59 -15.45 -2.57
CA GLY A 115 -2.48 -15.70 -1.43
C GLY A 115 -3.29 -14.47 -0.98
N HIS A 116 -3.03 -13.31 -1.56
CA HIS A 116 -3.78 -12.07 -1.31
C HIS A 116 -4.94 -11.94 -2.29
N ARG A 117 -6.13 -11.60 -1.78
CA ARG A 117 -7.21 -11.05 -2.61
C ARG A 117 -6.87 -9.59 -2.89
N CYS A 118 -6.89 -9.22 -4.15
CA CYS A 118 -6.49 -7.91 -4.63
C CYS A 118 -7.56 -7.29 -5.50
N LYS A 119 -7.58 -5.96 -5.57
CA LYS A 119 -8.39 -5.20 -6.50
C LYS A 119 -7.79 -3.82 -6.76
N TRP A 120 -8.34 -3.16 -7.76
CA TRP A 120 -8.03 -1.78 -8.10
C TRP A 120 -9.07 -0.85 -7.49
N MET A 121 -8.62 0.22 -6.84
CA MET A 121 -9.50 1.30 -6.39
C MET A 121 -8.86 2.65 -6.64
N THR A 122 -9.68 3.64 -6.97
CA THR A 122 -9.32 5.05 -6.91
C THR A 122 -9.31 5.53 -5.47
N ILE A 123 -8.55 6.60 -5.19
CA ILE A 123 -8.60 7.28 -3.88
C ILE A 123 -10.04 7.71 -3.54
N SER A 124 -10.82 8.17 -4.52
CA SER A 124 -12.21 8.58 -4.26
C SER A 124 -13.09 7.41 -3.80
N GLU A 125 -12.91 6.22 -4.36
CA GLU A 125 -13.62 5.01 -3.92
C GLU A 125 -13.16 4.58 -2.52
N MET A 126 -11.86 4.67 -2.23
CA MET A 126 -11.32 4.38 -0.89
C MET A 126 -11.90 5.34 0.16
N LEU A 127 -11.97 6.63 -0.18
CA LEU A 127 -12.62 7.68 0.62
C LEU A 127 -14.15 7.64 0.53
N ALA A 128 -14.77 6.69 -0.17
CA ALA A 128 -16.20 6.45 -0.12
C ALA A 128 -16.52 5.24 0.78
N ASP A 129 -15.66 4.22 0.76
CA ASP A 129 -15.77 2.98 1.53
C ASP A 129 -15.78 3.24 3.05
N SER A 130 -16.85 2.80 3.72
CA SER A 130 -17.05 3.04 5.15
C SER A 130 -16.03 2.35 6.02
N ARG A 131 -15.55 1.17 5.61
CA ARG A 131 -14.61 0.39 6.41
C ARG A 131 -13.20 0.93 6.29
N ILE A 132 -12.78 1.28 5.07
CA ILE A 132 -11.49 1.97 4.85
C ILE A 132 -11.46 3.30 5.61
N LYS A 133 -12.55 4.09 5.60
CA LYS A 133 -12.66 5.31 6.39
C LYS A 133 -12.47 5.10 7.89
N GLU A 134 -13.00 4.00 8.42
CA GLU A 134 -12.94 3.73 9.85
C GLU A 134 -11.52 3.40 10.30
N VAL A 135 -10.79 2.57 9.54
CA VAL A 135 -9.51 2.01 10.01
C VAL A 135 -8.27 2.57 9.32
N ASN A 136 -8.39 3.04 8.07
CA ASN A 136 -7.25 3.35 7.21
C ASN A 136 -7.33 4.74 6.53
N TYR A 137 -8.21 5.61 7.02
CA TYR A 137 -8.45 6.93 6.41
C TYR A 137 -7.19 7.79 6.30
N ASP A 138 -6.40 7.86 7.37
CA ASP A 138 -5.13 8.60 7.44
C ASP A 138 -4.13 8.17 6.36
N VAL A 139 -3.96 6.87 6.13
CA VAL A 139 -3.06 6.34 5.10
C VAL A 139 -3.58 6.71 3.72
N VAL A 140 -4.89 6.59 3.48
CA VAL A 140 -5.48 7.00 2.18
C VAL A 140 -5.31 8.49 1.94
N THR A 141 -5.49 9.34 2.96
CA THR A 141 -5.24 10.77 2.83
C THR A 141 -3.76 11.09 2.67
N ALA A 142 -2.87 10.37 3.36
CA ALA A 142 -1.43 10.54 3.21
C ALA A 142 -0.98 10.23 1.78
N VAL A 143 -1.47 9.13 1.20
CA VAL A 143 -1.20 8.78 -0.20
C VAL A 143 -1.74 9.86 -1.14
N ARG A 144 -2.99 10.31 -0.95
CA ARG A 144 -3.59 11.39 -1.76
C ARG A 144 -2.79 12.69 -1.73
N ASP A 145 -2.25 13.04 -0.57
CA ASP A 145 -1.62 14.35 -0.36
C ASP A 145 -0.13 14.35 -0.75
N ASN A 146 0.47 13.16 -0.96
CA ASN A 146 1.88 13.01 -1.35
C ASN A 146 2.10 12.55 -2.82
N LEU A 147 1.08 12.01 -3.49
CA LEU A 147 1.14 11.62 -4.91
C LEU A 147 0.51 12.68 -5.82
#